data_AF-A0A923FB30-F1
#
_entry.id   AF-A0A923FB30-F1
#
_cell.length_a   1.000
_cell.length_b   1.000
_cell.length_c   1.000
_cell.angle_alpha   90.00
_cell.angle_beta   90.00
_cell.angle_gamma   90.00
#
_symmetry.space_group_name_H-M   'P 1'
#
loop_
_entity.id
_entity.type
_entity.pdbx_description
1 polymer ?
#
loop_
_entity_poly.entity_id
_entity_poly.type
_entity_poly.pdbx_seq_one_letter_code
_entity_poly.pdbx_strand_id
1 'polypeptide(L)'
;MSDIQSTSIGVISPYGDYSLRNTQALSGVSHLWQDFFARALADQLGDNAPAPGSYQPEPLDEAVEPTLGAELLAHIVSQRTCEVTETQVKPPEPLFLPIAEFELDLLDKPFPPFPPEEIVAQQHQQTFESNWVRPLVLTAGQPLPEPSPAPQPRPLHLPIAEFELELLDKPFPPFPEEELVAQQKQLDFDTRWARPIVLQNLRIAA
;
A
#
# COMPACT_ATOMS: atom_id res chain seq x y z
N MET A 1 -11.34 25.00 -9.78
CA MET A 1 -12.08 23.91 -10.44
C MET A 1 -11.14 23.33 -11.46
N SER A 2 -10.56 22.18 -11.15
CA SER A 2 -9.56 21.52 -12.01
C SER A 2 -10.32 20.49 -12.83
N ASP A 3 -10.52 20.76 -14.12
CA ASP A 3 -11.14 19.82 -15.04
C ASP A 3 -10.21 18.63 -15.25
N ILE A 4 -10.37 17.59 -14.42
CA ILE A 4 -9.75 16.29 -14.63
C ILE A 4 -10.46 15.68 -15.84
N GLN A 5 -9.87 15.86 -17.02
CA GLN A 5 -10.36 15.23 -18.24
C GLN A 5 -10.21 13.71 -18.10
N SER A 6 -11.32 13.00 -17.88
CA SER A 6 -11.32 11.54 -17.94
C SER A 6 -11.17 11.12 -19.40
N THR A 7 -10.03 10.56 -19.77
CA THR A 7 -9.90 9.85 -21.05
C THR A 7 -10.65 8.53 -20.95
N SER A 8 -11.35 8.16 -22.02
CA SER A 8 -12.14 6.93 -22.07
C SER A 8 -11.24 5.71 -21.84
N ILE A 9 -11.57 4.89 -20.84
CA ILE A 9 -10.99 3.55 -20.67
C ILE A 9 -11.27 2.77 -21.95
N GLY A 10 -10.23 2.52 -22.74
CA GLY A 10 -10.31 1.62 -23.90
C GLY A 10 -9.47 1.98 -25.13
N VAL A 11 -8.96 3.21 -25.28
CA VAL A 11 -8.10 3.57 -26.43
C VAL A 11 -6.81 4.21 -25.97
N ILE A 12 -5.70 3.49 -26.16
CA ILE A 12 -4.35 4.04 -26.00
C ILE A 12 -3.95 4.63 -27.35
N SER A 13 -3.95 5.97 -27.47
CA SER A 13 -3.28 6.63 -28.60
C SER A 13 -1.78 6.24 -28.59
N PRO A 14 -1.23 5.74 -29.71
CA PRO A 14 0.17 5.31 -29.78
C PRO A 14 1.17 6.47 -29.88
N TYR A 15 0.72 7.70 -30.15
CA TYR A 15 1.60 8.86 -30.34
C TYR A 15 1.05 10.11 -29.62
N GLY A 16 1.91 10.80 -28.87
CA GLY A 16 1.67 12.19 -28.41
C GLY A 16 1.41 12.41 -26.92
N ASP A 17 0.96 11.41 -26.17
CA ASP A 17 0.46 11.63 -24.80
C ASP A 17 1.48 11.36 -23.68
N TYR A 18 2.75 11.12 -24.01
CA TYR A 18 3.74 10.67 -23.03
C TYR A 18 3.95 11.67 -21.88
N SER A 19 4.08 12.96 -22.19
CA SER A 19 4.28 14.00 -21.17
C SER A 19 3.07 14.16 -20.25
N LEU A 20 1.86 14.10 -20.80
CA LEU A 20 0.62 14.21 -20.06
C LEU A 20 0.42 13.01 -19.13
N ARG A 21 0.67 11.79 -19.63
CA ARG A 21 0.60 10.56 -18.83
C ARG A 21 1.71 10.47 -17.78
N ASN A 22 2.92 10.90 -18.11
CA ASN A 22 4.03 10.95 -17.17
C ASN A 22 3.73 11.92 -16.02
N THR A 23 3.12 13.06 -16.34
CA THR A 23 2.71 14.03 -15.32
C THR A 23 1.56 13.48 -14.47
N GLN A 24 0.55 12.83 -15.06
CA GLN A 24 -0.54 12.22 -14.30
C GLN A 24 -0.10 11.05 -13.41
N ALA A 25 0.81 10.20 -13.89
CA ALA A 25 1.29 9.03 -13.16
C ALA A 25 2.37 9.37 -12.12
N LEU A 26 3.32 10.24 -12.47
CA LEU A 26 4.47 10.54 -11.61
C LEU A 26 4.30 11.80 -10.76
N SER A 27 3.35 12.70 -11.04
CA SER A 27 3.11 13.88 -10.19
C SER A 27 2.74 13.47 -8.76
N GLY A 28 1.80 12.52 -8.60
CA GLY A 28 1.43 12.01 -7.29
C GLY A 28 2.60 11.37 -6.54
N VAL A 29 3.42 10.60 -7.25
CA VAL A 29 4.63 9.96 -6.68
C VAL A 29 5.68 11.00 -6.30
N SER A 30 5.91 12.01 -7.14
CA SER A 30 6.84 13.09 -6.88
C SER A 30 6.44 13.90 -5.65
N HIS A 31 5.15 14.18 -5.47
CA HIS A 31 4.65 14.89 -4.29
C HIS A 31 4.84 14.08 -3.00
N LEU A 32 4.56 12.76 -3.03
CA LEU A 32 4.79 11.90 -1.87
C LEU A 32 6.28 11.84 -1.47
N TRP A 33 7.18 11.75 -2.44
CA TRP A 33 8.62 11.79 -2.16
C TRP A 33 9.06 13.16 -1.66
N GLN A 34 8.57 14.26 -2.26
CA GLN A 34 8.87 15.61 -1.79
C GLN A 34 8.41 15.82 -0.34
N ASP A 35 7.20 15.39 0.01
CA ASP A 35 6.67 15.49 1.37
C ASP A 35 7.47 14.62 2.35
N PHE A 36 7.90 13.43 1.92
CA PHE A 36 8.77 12.57 2.72
C PHE A 36 10.12 13.22 2.97
N PHE A 37 10.78 13.77 1.95
CA PHE A 37 12.06 14.46 2.10
C PHE A 37 11.94 15.75 2.92
N ALA A 38 10.84 16.50 2.76
CA ALA A 38 10.57 17.69 3.56
C ALA A 38 10.40 17.34 5.05
N ARG A 39 9.69 16.25 5.36
CA ARG A 39 9.54 15.75 6.73
C ARG A 39 10.86 15.24 7.30
N ALA A 40 11.62 14.46 6.53
CA ALA A 40 12.93 13.97 6.96
C ALA A 40 13.92 15.11 7.24
N LEU A 41 13.90 16.18 6.43
CA LEU A 41 14.70 17.38 6.67
C LEU A 41 14.20 18.16 7.90
N ALA A 42 12.89 18.27 8.10
CA ALA A 42 12.34 18.90 9.30
C ALA A 42 12.73 18.13 10.57
N ASP A 43 12.69 16.80 10.54
CA ASP A 43 13.11 15.94 11.66
C ASP A 43 14.62 16.05 11.94
N GLN A 44 15.46 16.19 10.90
CA GLN A 44 16.90 16.40 11.05
C GLN A 44 17.25 17.76 11.63
N LEU A 45 16.48 18.80 11.30
CA LEU A 45 16.70 20.15 11.80
C LEU A 45 16.10 20.35 13.20
N GLY A 46 15.08 19.57 13.59
CA GLY A 46 14.41 19.69 14.89
C GLY A 46 13.89 21.11 15.16
N ASP A 47 13.98 21.58 16.41
CA ASP A 47 13.62 22.96 16.80
C ASP A 47 14.58 24.03 16.26
N ASN A 48 15.68 23.65 15.60
CA ASN A 48 16.63 24.59 15.00
C ASN A 48 16.28 24.95 13.55
N ALA A 49 15.15 24.45 13.01
CA ALA A 49 14.71 24.79 11.67
C ALA A 49 14.23 26.26 11.61
N PRO A 50 14.83 27.12 10.76
CA PRO A 50 14.32 28.48 10.56
C PRO A 50 12.91 28.42 9.95
N ALA A 51 12.01 29.27 10.43
CA ALA A 51 10.64 29.30 9.94
C ALA A 51 10.58 29.51 8.42
N PRO A 52 9.67 28.83 7.69
CA PRO A 52 9.56 28.99 6.24
C PRO A 52 9.31 30.47 5.89
N GLY A 53 10.23 31.07 5.12
CA GLY A 53 10.21 32.49 4.77
C GLY A 53 10.96 33.43 5.73
N SER A 54 11.61 32.92 6.78
CA SER A 54 12.47 33.72 7.67
C SER A 54 13.89 33.94 7.12
N TYR A 55 14.18 33.43 5.92
CA TYR A 55 15.47 33.61 5.26
C TYR A 55 15.59 35.06 4.81
N GLN A 56 16.29 35.88 5.61
CA GLN A 56 16.61 37.24 5.22
C GLN A 56 17.74 37.16 4.18
N PRO A 57 17.55 37.68 2.96
CA PRO A 57 18.65 37.78 2.02
C PRO A 57 19.70 38.71 2.61
N GLU A 58 20.86 38.15 2.94
CA GLU A 58 21.98 38.91 3.46
C GLU A 58 22.53 39.79 2.32
N PRO A 59 22.66 41.11 2.50
CA PRO A 59 23.18 41.99 1.46
C PRO A 59 24.64 41.63 1.19
N LEU A 60 24.91 41.10 -0.01
CA LEU A 60 26.27 40.81 -0.45
C LEU A 60 26.99 42.12 -0.74
N ASP A 61 28.13 42.33 -0.09
CA ASP A 61 29.02 43.45 -0.38
C ASP A 61 29.76 43.19 -1.69
N GLU A 62 29.46 43.96 -2.74
CA GLU A 62 30.04 43.79 -4.09
C GLU A 62 31.58 43.97 -4.12
N ALA A 63 32.16 44.59 -3.07
CA ALA A 63 33.60 44.80 -2.94
C ALA A 63 34.36 43.56 -2.43
N VAL A 64 33.66 42.54 -1.92
CA VAL A 64 34.25 41.35 -1.31
C VAL A 64 33.98 40.13 -2.19
N GLU A 65 35.02 39.35 -2.49
CA GLU A 65 34.85 38.12 -3.26
C GLU A 65 33.95 37.13 -2.49
N PRO A 66 32.98 36.47 -3.15
CA PRO A 66 32.05 35.58 -2.48
C PRO A 66 32.77 34.34 -1.92
N THR A 67 32.99 34.30 -0.61
CA THR A 67 33.70 33.21 0.08
C THR A 67 32.80 32.03 0.46
N LEU A 68 31.47 32.19 0.42
CA LEU A 68 30.51 31.14 0.82
C LEU A 68 30.79 29.78 0.15
N GLY A 69 31.15 29.78 -1.13
CA GLY A 69 31.51 28.56 -1.85
C GLY A 69 32.80 27.92 -1.33
N ALA A 70 33.80 28.75 -1.01
CA ALA A 70 35.09 28.29 -0.47
C ALA A 70 34.96 27.79 0.97
N GLU A 71 34.15 28.47 1.79
CA GLU A 71 33.84 28.07 3.18
C GLU A 71 33.07 26.75 3.21
N LEU A 72 32.07 26.58 2.34
CA LEU A 72 31.31 25.34 2.22
C LEU A 72 32.21 24.20 1.71
N LEU A 73 33.10 24.47 0.74
CA LEU A 73 34.08 23.49 0.27
C LEU A 73 35.04 23.10 1.41
N ALA A 74 35.55 24.07 2.17
CA ALA A 74 36.39 23.81 3.33
C ALA A 74 35.68 22.95 4.39
N HIS A 75 34.39 23.18 4.62
CA HIS A 75 33.57 22.37 5.52
C HIS A 75 33.33 20.94 5.00
N ILE A 76 33.09 20.77 3.69
CA ILE A 76 32.98 19.42 3.09
C ILE A 76 34.31 18.68 3.20
N VAL A 77 35.42 19.37 2.97
CA VAL A 77 36.75 18.76 3.08
C VAL A 77 37.03 18.37 4.52
N SER A 78 36.71 19.21 5.51
CA SER A 78 36.89 18.88 6.92
C SER A 78 36.07 17.64 7.31
N GLN A 79 34.81 17.55 6.88
CA GLN A 79 33.96 16.38 7.09
C GLN A 79 34.52 15.11 6.44
N ARG A 80 35.11 15.21 5.25
CA ARG A 80 35.73 14.08 4.54
C ARG A 80 37.04 13.64 5.17
N THR A 81 37.76 14.56 5.82
CA THR A 81 39.00 14.25 6.55
C THR A 81 38.74 13.72 7.95
N CYS A 82 37.52 13.86 8.49
CA CYS A 82 37.16 13.23 9.75
C CYS A 82 37.21 11.71 9.59
N GLU A 83 38.01 11.05 10.43
CA GLU A 83 38.06 9.59 10.49
C GLU A 83 36.72 9.06 11.05
N VAL A 84 35.85 8.62 10.15
CA VAL A 84 34.61 7.93 10.52
C VAL A 84 35.00 6.52 10.91
N THR A 85 35.10 6.28 12.22
CA THR A 85 35.26 4.93 12.75
C THR A 85 33.88 4.28 12.86
N GLU A 86 33.74 3.07 12.32
CA GLU A 86 32.54 2.27 12.50
C GLU A 86 32.42 1.91 13.98
N THR A 87 31.63 2.70 14.71
CA THR A 87 31.31 2.40 16.10
C THR A 87 30.23 1.33 16.07
N GLN A 88 30.57 0.11 16.49
CA GLN A 88 29.56 -0.94 16.68
C GLN A 88 28.61 -0.50 17.79
N VAL A 89 27.46 0.06 17.42
CA VAL A 89 26.38 0.38 18.33
C VAL A 89 25.77 -0.95 18.76
N LYS A 90 26.30 -1.53 19.84
CA LYS A 90 25.66 -2.67 20.50
C LYS A 90 24.35 -2.15 21.11
N PRO A 91 23.18 -2.72 20.78
CA PRO A 91 21.95 -2.40 21.49
C PRO A 91 22.21 -2.53 22.99
N PRO A 92 21.67 -1.63 23.83
CA PRO A 92 21.81 -1.77 25.27
C PRO A 92 21.40 -3.19 25.66
N GLU A 93 22.19 -3.83 26.51
CA GLU A 93 21.84 -5.16 26.97
C GLU A 93 20.43 -5.09 27.57
N PRO A 94 19.49 -5.91 27.06
CA PRO A 94 18.16 -5.94 27.63
C PRO A 94 18.33 -6.21 29.12
N LEU A 95 17.91 -5.25 29.93
CA LEU A 95 17.70 -5.44 31.35
C LEU A 95 16.54 -6.44 31.47
N PHE A 96 16.86 -7.71 31.25
CA PHE A 96 16.03 -8.81 31.67
C PHE A 96 16.05 -8.73 33.19
N LEU A 97 15.04 -8.08 33.75
CA LEU A 97 14.51 -8.54 35.02
C LEU A 97 14.39 -10.06 34.90
N PRO A 98 14.82 -10.85 35.90
CA PRO A 98 14.63 -12.30 35.90
C PRO A 98 13.19 -12.52 35.49
N ILE A 99 12.99 -13.19 34.35
CA ILE A 99 11.74 -13.38 33.61
C ILE A 99 10.59 -12.84 34.43
N ALA A 100 10.13 -11.62 34.14
CA ALA A 100 8.89 -11.17 34.75
C ALA A 100 7.87 -12.26 34.42
N GLU A 101 7.57 -13.11 35.40
CA GLU A 101 6.55 -14.11 35.33
C GLU A 101 5.30 -13.28 35.13
N PHE A 102 4.94 -13.08 33.86
CA PHE A 102 3.68 -12.46 33.52
C PHE A 102 2.63 -13.37 34.16
N GLU A 103 1.99 -12.88 35.21
CA GLU A 103 0.84 -13.55 35.80
C GLU A 103 -0.26 -13.52 34.73
N LEU A 104 -0.25 -14.53 33.85
CA LEU A 104 -1.27 -14.72 32.82
C LEU A 104 -2.67 -14.91 33.44
N ASP A 105 -2.73 -15.22 34.74
CA ASP A 105 -3.95 -15.25 35.54
C ASP A 105 -4.52 -13.86 35.85
N LEU A 106 -3.72 -12.79 35.75
CA LEU A 106 -4.18 -11.40 35.84
C LEU A 106 -4.71 -10.86 34.50
N LEU A 107 -4.47 -11.56 33.39
CA LEU A 107 -5.06 -11.17 32.10
C LEU A 107 -6.55 -11.47 32.12
N ASP A 108 -7.33 -10.57 31.52
CA ASP A 108 -8.75 -10.81 31.33
C ASP A 108 -8.95 -12.11 30.57
N LYS A 109 -9.76 -13.00 31.14
CA LYS A 109 -10.09 -14.28 30.52
C LYS A 109 -10.68 -14.02 29.13
N PRO A 110 -10.28 -14.82 28.11
CA PRO A 110 -10.81 -14.64 26.77
C PRO A 110 -12.34 -14.73 26.81
N PHE A 111 -13.00 -13.89 26.01
CA PHE A 111 -14.45 -13.88 25.93
C PHE A 111 -14.95 -15.29 25.53
N PRO A 112 -16.01 -15.82 26.17
CA PRO A 112 -16.54 -17.11 25.81
C PRO A 112 -16.98 -17.12 24.33
N PRO A 113 -16.88 -18.26 23.63
CA PRO A 113 -17.35 -18.35 22.25
C PRO A 113 -18.84 -18.02 22.18
N PHE A 114 -19.26 -17.41 21.07
CA PHE A 114 -20.67 -17.13 20.82
C PHE A 114 -21.51 -18.42 20.91
N PRO A 115 -22.71 -18.35 21.51
CA PRO A 115 -23.61 -19.49 21.53
C PRO A 115 -23.98 -19.90 20.10
N PRO A 116 -24.22 -21.20 19.85
CA PRO A 116 -24.48 -21.71 18.50
C PRO A 116 -25.71 -21.06 17.86
N GLU A 117 -26.69 -20.65 18.66
CA GLU A 117 -27.90 -19.97 18.20
C GLU A 117 -27.61 -18.58 17.60
N GLU A 118 -26.70 -17.81 18.19
CA GLU A 118 -26.30 -16.49 17.69
C GLU A 118 -25.49 -16.60 16.40
N ILE A 119 -24.65 -17.63 16.29
CA ILE A 119 -23.89 -17.93 15.06
C ILE A 119 -24.85 -18.23 13.91
N VAL A 120 -25.88 -19.05 14.15
CA VAL A 120 -26.91 -19.38 13.17
C VAL A 120 -27.70 -18.13 12.76
N ALA A 121 -28.08 -17.29 13.72
CA ALA A 121 -28.76 -16.02 13.43
C ALA A 121 -27.91 -15.07 12.56
N GLN A 122 -26.60 -14.97 12.84
CA GLN A 122 -25.67 -14.18 12.02
C GLN A 122 -25.52 -14.75 10.59
N GLN A 123 -25.44 -16.08 10.46
CA GLN A 123 -25.37 -16.75 9.15
C GLN A 123 -26.65 -16.51 8.33
N HIS A 124 -27.82 -16.52 8.96
CA HIS A 124 -29.07 -16.20 8.28
C HIS A 124 -29.09 -14.76 7.73
N GLN A 125 -28.50 -13.79 8.44
CA GLN A 125 -28.39 -12.41 7.95
C GLN A 125 -27.43 -12.28 6.75
N GLN A 126 -26.45 -13.17 6.63
CA GLN A 126 -25.50 -13.22 5.51
C GLN A 126 -26.01 -14.03 4.32
N THR A 127 -27.10 -14.79 4.49
CA THR A 127 -27.70 -15.58 3.42
C THR A 127 -28.61 -14.67 2.59
N PHE A 128 -28.06 -14.09 1.51
CA PHE A 128 -28.86 -13.37 0.51
C PHE A 128 -28.80 -14.08 -0.85
N GLU A 129 -29.90 -14.02 -1.59
CA GLU A 129 -29.96 -14.57 -2.94
C GLU A 129 -29.32 -13.58 -3.94
N SER A 130 -28.20 -13.97 -4.53
CA SER A 130 -27.52 -13.18 -5.58
C SER A 130 -28.05 -13.46 -6.99
N ASN A 131 -29.21 -14.12 -7.09
CA ASN A 131 -29.79 -14.45 -8.39
C ASN A 131 -30.33 -13.19 -9.06
N TRP A 132 -29.94 -12.96 -10.30
CA TRP A 132 -30.42 -11.84 -11.09
C TRP A 132 -31.91 -12.04 -11.43
N VAL A 133 -32.79 -11.40 -10.65
CA VAL A 133 -34.22 -11.35 -10.96
C VAL A 133 -34.44 -10.27 -12.03
N ARG A 134 -35.19 -10.60 -13.09
CA ARG A 134 -35.56 -9.61 -14.11
C ARG A 134 -36.41 -8.51 -13.45
N PRO A 135 -36.11 -7.22 -13.65
CA PRO A 135 -36.93 -6.16 -13.11
C PRO A 135 -38.35 -6.27 -13.68
N LEU A 136 -39.33 -6.48 -12.81
CA LEU A 136 -40.75 -6.49 -13.15
C LEU A 136 -41.14 -5.06 -13.52
N VAL A 137 -41.34 -4.80 -14.81
CA VAL A 137 -42.03 -3.58 -15.25
C VAL A 137 -43.49 -3.74 -14.83
N LEU A 138 -43.94 -2.94 -13.87
CA LEU A 138 -45.34 -2.94 -13.41
C LEU A 138 -46.27 -2.54 -14.57
N THR A 139 -46.76 -3.53 -15.30
CA THR A 139 -47.89 -3.36 -16.21
C THR A 139 -49.16 -3.40 -15.37
N ALA A 140 -49.74 -2.23 -15.08
CA ALA A 140 -50.97 -2.12 -14.29
C ALA A 140 -52.10 -2.96 -14.93
N GLY A 141 -52.49 -4.04 -14.24
CA GLY A 141 -53.71 -4.82 -14.57
C GLY A 141 -53.59 -5.88 -15.66
N GLN A 142 -52.40 -6.16 -16.21
CA GLN A 142 -52.21 -7.30 -17.10
C GLN A 142 -51.63 -8.51 -16.36
N PRO A 143 -52.12 -9.73 -16.64
CA PRO A 143 -51.53 -10.95 -16.08
C PRO A 143 -50.06 -11.05 -16.47
N LEU A 144 -49.22 -11.63 -15.61
CA LEU A 144 -47.81 -11.83 -15.94
C LEU A 144 -47.71 -12.60 -17.27
N PRO A 145 -46.92 -12.11 -18.24
CA PRO A 145 -46.70 -12.87 -19.46
C PRO A 145 -46.03 -14.19 -19.11
N GLU A 146 -46.51 -15.29 -19.71
CA GLU A 146 -45.85 -16.58 -19.54
C GLU A 146 -44.37 -16.45 -19.93
N PRO A 147 -43.44 -16.93 -19.09
CA PRO A 147 -42.02 -16.82 -19.37
C PRO A 147 -41.73 -17.53 -20.69
N SER A 148 -41.26 -16.78 -21.68
CA SER A 148 -40.82 -17.38 -22.93
C SER A 148 -39.69 -18.37 -22.64
N PRO A 149 -39.58 -19.47 -23.41
CA PRO A 149 -38.49 -20.42 -23.22
C PRO A 149 -37.16 -19.69 -23.25
N ALA A 150 -36.28 -20.05 -22.31
CA ALA A 150 -34.93 -19.49 -22.24
C ALA A 150 -34.29 -19.56 -23.64
N PRO A 151 -33.53 -18.53 -24.06
CA PRO A 151 -32.82 -18.59 -25.33
C PRO A 151 -31.98 -19.86 -25.35
N GLN A 152 -32.19 -20.72 -26.36
CA GLN A 152 -31.37 -21.91 -26.52
C GLN A 152 -29.91 -21.44 -26.61
N PRO A 153 -28.97 -22.13 -25.94
CA PRO A 153 -27.56 -21.80 -26.05
C PRO A 153 -27.17 -21.91 -27.52
N ARG A 154 -27.01 -20.76 -28.17
CA ARG A 154 -26.48 -20.72 -29.53
C ARG A 154 -25.00 -21.08 -29.40
N PRO A 155 -24.51 -22.13 -30.08
CA PRO A 155 -23.08 -22.31 -30.18
C PRO A 155 -22.53 -21.04 -30.83
N LEU A 156 -21.67 -20.31 -30.09
CA LEU A 156 -20.95 -19.19 -30.64
C LEU A 156 -20.00 -19.77 -31.69
N HIS A 157 -20.42 -19.74 -32.95
CA HIS A 157 -19.54 -20.05 -34.06
C HIS A 157 -18.61 -18.84 -34.24
N LEU A 158 -17.66 -18.71 -33.32
CA LEU A 158 -16.55 -17.78 -33.45
C LEU A 158 -15.68 -18.36 -34.58
N PRO A 159 -15.48 -17.63 -35.71
CA PRO A 159 -14.66 -18.13 -36.82
C PRO A 159 -13.17 -18.29 -36.46
N ILE A 160 -12.74 -17.90 -35.27
CA ILE A 160 -11.39 -18.12 -34.74
C ILE A 160 -11.54 -18.31 -33.22
N ALA A 161 -11.28 -19.53 -32.75
CA ALA A 161 -10.88 -19.93 -31.39
C ALA A 161 -11.56 -21.26 -31.01
N GLU A 162 -11.21 -22.32 -31.74
CA GLU A 162 -10.75 -23.50 -31.00
C GLU A 162 -9.68 -22.95 -30.06
N PHE A 163 -9.92 -22.94 -28.74
CA PHE A 163 -8.89 -22.50 -27.80
C PHE A 163 -7.72 -23.46 -27.99
N GLU A 164 -6.69 -23.03 -28.72
CA GLU A 164 -5.42 -23.73 -28.85
C GLU A 164 -4.77 -23.70 -27.47
N LEU A 165 -5.18 -24.63 -26.61
CA LEU A 165 -4.61 -24.83 -25.27
C LEU A 165 -3.11 -25.16 -25.35
N GLU A 166 -2.61 -25.56 -26.52
CA GLU A 166 -1.19 -25.78 -26.82
C GLU A 166 -0.40 -24.47 -27.02
N LEU A 167 -1.06 -23.36 -27.37
CA LEU A 167 -0.44 -22.03 -27.43
C LEU A 167 -0.40 -21.34 -26.07
N LEU A 168 -1.18 -21.83 -25.08
CA LEU A 168 -1.08 -21.32 -23.72
C LEU A 168 0.26 -21.74 -23.12
N ASP A 169 0.90 -20.82 -22.42
CA ASP A 169 2.10 -21.15 -21.67
C ASP A 169 1.82 -22.34 -20.75
N LYS A 170 2.71 -23.34 -20.82
CA LYS A 170 2.59 -24.53 -19.99
C LYS A 170 2.53 -24.09 -18.53
N PRO A 171 1.63 -24.69 -17.71
CA PRO A 171 1.51 -24.31 -16.32
C PRO A 171 2.88 -24.44 -15.65
N PHE A 172 3.23 -23.44 -14.85
CA PHE A 172 4.50 -23.42 -14.15
C PHE A 172 4.62 -24.70 -13.31
N PRO A 173 5.79 -25.38 -13.33
CA PRO A 173 5.97 -26.58 -12.50
C PRO A 173 5.71 -26.22 -11.03
N PRO A 174 5.10 -27.14 -10.25
CA PRO A 174 4.91 -26.89 -8.83
C PRO A 174 6.26 -26.58 -8.17
N PHE A 175 6.25 -25.65 -7.22
CA PHE A 175 7.45 -25.31 -6.46
C PHE A 175 8.03 -26.57 -5.80
N PRO A 176 9.36 -26.71 -5.76
CA PRO A 176 9.99 -27.80 -5.03
C PRO A 176 9.64 -27.70 -3.54
N GLU A 177 9.55 -28.85 -2.86
CA GLU A 177 9.10 -28.94 -1.47
C GLU A 177 9.93 -28.05 -0.52
N GLU A 178 11.23 -27.90 -0.80
CA GLU A 178 12.13 -27.05 -0.03
C GLU A 178 11.75 -25.55 -0.11
N GLU A 179 11.35 -25.07 -1.29
CA GLU A 179 10.91 -23.69 -1.50
C GLU A 179 9.54 -23.45 -0.86
N LEU A 180 8.64 -24.44 -0.90
CA LEU A 180 7.35 -24.35 -0.22
C LEU A 180 7.52 -24.22 1.30
N VAL A 181 8.44 -25.01 1.89
CA VAL A 181 8.75 -24.92 3.32
C VAL A 181 9.39 -23.57 3.68
N ALA A 182 10.26 -23.04 2.82
CA ALA A 182 10.85 -21.72 3.02
C ALA A 182 9.80 -20.60 2.96
N GLN A 183 8.93 -20.62 1.94
CA GLN A 183 7.82 -19.66 1.80
C GLN A 183 6.84 -19.77 2.97
N GLN A 184 6.53 -20.99 3.42
CA GLN A 184 5.63 -21.20 4.55
C GLN A 184 6.21 -20.65 5.86
N LYS A 185 7.51 -20.83 6.11
CA LYS A 185 8.20 -20.23 7.27
C LYS A 185 8.18 -18.70 7.22
N GLN A 186 8.37 -18.12 6.03
CA GLN A 186 8.35 -16.68 5.84
C GLN A 186 6.93 -16.10 6.05
N LEU A 187 5.91 -16.78 5.53
CA LEU A 187 4.51 -16.42 5.75
C LEU A 187 4.12 -16.55 7.23
N ASP A 188 4.55 -17.62 7.91
CA ASP A 188 4.32 -17.81 9.34
C ASP A 188 4.97 -16.69 10.17
N PHE A 189 6.17 -16.25 9.80
CA PHE A 189 6.85 -15.11 10.43
C PHE A 189 6.07 -13.80 10.23
N ASP A 190 5.65 -13.51 9.00
CA ASP A 190 4.91 -12.30 8.67
C ASP A 190 3.55 -12.26 9.39
N THR A 191 2.87 -13.41 9.44
CA THR A 191 1.52 -13.51 10.01
C THR A 191 1.51 -13.54 11.53
N ARG A 192 2.46 -14.26 12.15
CA ARG A 192 2.52 -14.39 13.63
C ARG A 192 3.31 -13.29 14.30
N TRP A 193 4.26 -12.65 13.61
CA TRP A 193 5.19 -11.70 14.22
C TRP A 193 5.07 -10.29 13.64
N ALA A 194 5.14 -10.13 12.31
CA ALA A 194 5.13 -8.79 11.71
C ALA A 194 3.75 -8.12 11.79
N ARG A 195 2.67 -8.87 11.52
CA ARG A 195 1.30 -8.31 11.47
C ARG A 195 0.79 -7.79 12.83
N PRO A 196 1.00 -8.48 13.97
CA PRO A 196 0.65 -7.94 15.28
C PRO A 196 1.44 -6.69 15.65
N ILE A 197 2.74 -6.64 15.33
CA ILE A 197 3.58 -5.46 15.59
C ILE A 197 3.11 -4.26 14.76
N VAL A 198 2.82 -4.46 13.47
CA VAL A 198 2.32 -3.39 12.61
C VAL A 198 0.93 -2.91 13.04
N LEU A 199 0.03 -3.83 13.44
CA LEU A 199 -1.28 -3.46 13.99
C LEU A 199 -1.18 -2.74 15.33
N GLN A 200 -0.25 -3.14 16.20
CA GLN A 200 0.02 -2.47 17.48
C GLN A 200 0.57 -1.06 17.25
N ASN A 201 1.53 -0.90 16.34
CA ASN A 201 2.12 0.40 16.01
C ASN A 201 1.09 1.35 15.38
N LEU A 202 0.20 0.85 14.51
CA LEU A 202 -0.90 1.63 13.96
C LEU A 202 -1.95 2.05 15.02
N ARG A 203 -2.21 1.21 16.04
CA ARG A 203 -3.08 1.57 17.17
C ARG A 203 -2.48 2.61 18.10
N ILE A 204 -1.16 2.64 18.26
CA ILE A 204 -0.46 3.65 19.08
C ILE A 204 -0.36 5.00 18.34
N ALA A 205 -0.35 4.96 17.01
CA ALA A 205 -0.25 6.16 16.15
C ALA A 205 -1.61 6.79 15.78
N ALA A 206 -2.73 6.24 16.24
CA ALA A 206 -4.09 6.77 16.02
C ALA A 206 -4.65 7.36 17.33
#